data_AF-C7RGS7-F1
#
_entry.id   AF-C7RGS7-F1
#
_cell.length_a   1.000
_cell.length_b   1.000
_cell.length_c   1.000
_cell.angle_alpha   90.00
_cell.angle_beta   90.00
_cell.angle_gamma   90.00
#
_symmetry.space_group_name_H-M   'P 1'
#
loop_
_entity.id
_entity.type
_entity.pdbx_description
1 polymer ?
#
loop_
_entity_poly.entity_id
_entity_poly.type
_entity_poly.pdbx_seq_one_letter_code
_entity_poly.pdbx_strand_id
1 'polypeptide(L)'
;MKKKKGFTLIELVIVVAIITILAAIAIPKYKNSKHKAAIAAHNANVEMLMTAGTMASSDGVNDTWTSQSYAKDYVQKWPEIPKGIGHDGESYEVKIDANGHVSVSPGQIPGQIKESPASNN
;
A
#
# COMPACT_ATOMS: atom_id res chain seq x y z
N MET A 1 44.94 37.67 -13.22
CA MET A 1 44.07 36.62 -13.80
C MET A 1 43.77 35.57 -12.73
N LYS A 2 42.51 35.39 -12.32
CA LYS A 2 42.14 34.35 -11.34
C LYS A 2 42.15 32.98 -12.05
N LYS A 3 42.99 32.03 -11.62
CA LYS A 3 42.98 30.66 -12.15
C LYS A 3 41.62 30.02 -11.84
N LYS A 4 40.83 29.71 -12.87
CA LYS A 4 39.62 28.90 -12.70
C LYS A 4 40.08 27.46 -12.42
N LYS A 5 39.84 26.96 -11.21
CA LYS A 5 39.97 25.53 -10.90
C LYS A 5 38.83 24.81 -11.61
N GLY A 6 39.14 24.02 -12.64
CA GLY A 6 38.20 23.13 -13.28
C GLY A 6 38.07 21.82 -12.51
N PHE A 7 36.92 21.17 -12.62
CA PHE A 7 36.68 19.83 -12.09
C PHE A 7 37.49 18.80 -12.89
N THR A 8 38.10 17.83 -12.22
CA THR A 8 38.89 16.79 -12.89
C THR A 8 38.01 15.61 -13.30
N LEU A 9 38.37 14.92 -14.37
CA LEU A 9 37.65 13.72 -14.79
C LEU A 9 37.73 12.59 -13.76
N ILE A 10 38.86 12.49 -13.04
CA ILE A 10 39.02 11.46 -12.00
C ILE A 10 38.11 11.71 -10.80
N GLU A 11 37.88 12.96 -10.42
CA GLU A 11 36.89 13.32 -9.39
C GLU A 11 35.49 12.87 -9.81
N LEU A 12 35.12 13.01 -11.09
CA LEU A 12 33.82 12.54 -11.57
C LEU A 12 33.69 11.01 -11.48
N VAL A 13 34.73 10.29 -11.90
CA VAL A 13 34.73 8.82 -11.96
C VAL A 13 34.57 8.20 -10.57
N ILE A 14 35.28 8.72 -9.57
CA ILE A 14 35.18 8.22 -8.19
C ILE A 14 33.77 8.47 -7.61
N VAL A 15 33.18 9.63 -7.89
CA VAL A 15 31.82 9.96 -7.43
C VAL A 15 30.79 8.99 -8.02
N VAL A 16 30.84 8.74 -9.33
CA VAL A 16 29.92 7.79 -9.98
C VAL A 16 30.13 6.38 -9.43
N ALA A 17 31.37 5.95 -9.21
CA ALA A 17 31.68 4.64 -8.63
C ALA A 17 31.08 4.44 -7.22
N ILE A 18 31.08 5.47 -6.38
CA ILE A 18 30.46 5.39 -5.05
C ILE A 18 28.93 5.36 -5.17
N ILE A 19 28.35 6.19 -6.03
CA ILE A 19 26.89 6.24 -6.26
C ILE A 19 26.36 4.88 -6.73
N THR A 20 27.07 4.19 -7.63
CA THR A 20 26.62 2.88 -8.14
C THR A 20 26.61 1.81 -7.05
N ILE A 21 27.61 1.78 -6.17
CA ILE A 21 27.66 0.85 -5.02
C ILE A 21 26.49 1.11 -4.07
N LEU A 22 26.23 2.39 -3.72
CA LEU A 22 25.12 2.75 -2.85
C LEU A 22 23.77 2.42 -3.49
N ALA A 23 23.60 2.71 -4.79
CA ALA A 23 22.37 2.42 -5.53
C ALA A 23 22.07 0.90 -5.58
N ALA A 24 23.09 0.06 -5.73
CA ALA A 24 22.93 -1.39 -5.77
C ALA A 24 22.26 -1.96 -4.50
N ILE A 25 22.55 -1.38 -3.33
CA ILE A 25 21.95 -1.79 -2.05
C ILE A 25 20.62 -1.05 -1.80
N ALA A 26 20.57 0.25 -2.13
CA ALA A 26 19.42 1.10 -1.82
C ALA A 26 18.18 0.73 -2.63
N ILE A 27 18.31 0.39 -3.92
CA ILE A 27 17.19 0.07 -4.81
C ILE A 27 16.38 -1.15 -4.32
N PRO A 28 16.97 -2.34 -4.08
CA PRO A 28 16.19 -3.49 -3.62
C PRO A 28 15.57 -3.26 -2.24
N LYS A 29 16.28 -2.58 -1.32
CA LYS A 29 15.75 -2.21 0.00
C LYS A 29 14.54 -1.29 -0.12
N TYR A 30 14.63 -0.26 -0.96
CA TYR A 30 13.52 0.67 -1.21
C TYR A 30 12.32 -0.05 -1.84
N LYS A 31 12.55 -0.90 -2.85
CA LYS A 31 11.48 -1.70 -3.47
C LYS A 31 10.74 -2.57 -2.45
N ASN A 32 11.47 -3.27 -1.58
CA ASN A 32 10.87 -4.10 -0.53
C ASN A 32 10.08 -3.26 0.48
N SER A 33 10.61 -2.13 0.93
CA SER A 33 9.91 -1.23 1.85
C SER A 33 8.62 -0.67 1.25
N LYS A 34 8.65 -0.26 -0.02
CA LYS A 34 7.46 0.21 -0.75
C LYS A 34 6.42 -0.90 -0.91
N HIS A 35 6.85 -2.13 -1.21
CA HIS A 35 5.96 -3.28 -1.32
C HIS A 35 5.29 -3.62 0.02
N LYS A 36 6.05 -3.65 1.13
CA LYS A 36 5.48 -3.83 2.48
C LYS A 36 4.47 -2.74 2.83
N ALA A 37 4.78 -1.48 2.53
CA ALA A 37 3.88 -0.36 2.77
C ALA A 37 2.58 -0.46 1.94
N ALA A 38 2.69 -0.92 0.69
CA ALA A 38 1.54 -1.15 -0.18
C ALA A 38 0.62 -2.25 0.38
N ILE A 39 1.18 -3.36 0.87
CA ILE A 39 0.40 -4.42 1.52
C ILE A 39 -0.27 -3.90 2.81
N ALA A 40 0.44 -3.15 3.64
CA ALA A 40 -0.11 -2.59 4.87
C ALA A 40 -1.29 -1.64 4.57
N ALA A 41 -1.15 -0.76 3.58
CA ALA A 41 -2.21 0.13 3.14
C ALA A 41 -3.41 -0.64 2.58
N HIS A 42 -3.17 -1.69 1.77
CA HIS A 42 -4.22 -2.56 1.25
C HIS A 42 -5.01 -3.23 2.38
N ASN A 43 -4.33 -3.84 3.35
CA ASN A 43 -4.99 -4.53 4.45
C ASN A 43 -5.81 -3.58 5.34
N ALA A 44 -5.32 -2.35 5.55
CA ALA A 44 -6.05 -1.30 6.25
C ALA A 44 -7.30 -0.86 5.48
N ASN A 45 -7.21 -0.73 4.15
CA ASN A 45 -8.37 -0.42 3.31
C ASN A 45 -9.41 -1.55 3.35
N VAL A 46 -8.98 -2.82 3.33
CA VAL A 46 -9.89 -3.97 3.46
C VAL A 46 -10.62 -3.95 4.80
N GLU A 47 -9.91 -3.68 5.90
CA GLU A 47 -10.51 -3.59 7.24
C GLU A 47 -11.49 -2.42 7.37
N MET A 48 -11.14 -1.26 6.78
CA MET A 48 -12.04 -0.10 6.70
C MET A 48 -13.33 -0.45 5.95
N LEU A 49 -13.22 -1.10 4.78
CA LEU A 49 -14.37 -1.51 3.98
C LEU A 49 -15.20 -2.60 4.65
N MET A 50 -14.57 -3.55 5.33
CA MET A 50 -15.27 -4.55 6.15
C MET A 50 -16.08 -3.88 7.25
N THR A 51 -15.47 -2.96 8.00
CA THR A 51 -16.16 -2.22 9.07
C THR A 51 -17.35 -1.44 8.53
N ALA A 52 -17.17 -0.75 7.39
CA ALA A 52 -18.23 -0.03 6.71
C ALA A 52 -19.37 -0.95 6.26
N GLY A 53 -19.03 -2.10 5.66
CA GLY A 53 -20.01 -3.10 5.26
C GLY A 53 -20.75 -3.70 6.45
N THR A 54 -20.10 -3.90 7.60
CA THR A 54 -20.75 -4.43 8.82
C THR A 54 -21.72 -3.41 9.41
N MET A 55 -21.39 -2.12 9.39
CA MET A 55 -22.32 -1.06 9.76
C MET A 55 -23.54 -1.05 8.86
N ALA A 56 -23.34 -1.08 7.54
CA ALA A 56 -24.44 -1.11 6.58
C ALA A 56 -25.30 -2.37 6.69
N SER A 57 -24.68 -3.52 6.93
CA SER A 57 -25.40 -4.77 7.18
C SER A 57 -26.30 -4.66 8.42
N SER A 58 -25.83 -3.98 9.47
CA SER A 58 -26.61 -3.71 10.68
C SER A 58 -27.81 -2.80 10.42
N ASP A 59 -27.71 -1.92 9.43
CA ASP A 59 -28.83 -1.10 8.94
C ASP A 59 -29.76 -1.85 7.97
N GLY A 60 -29.49 -3.13 7.70
CA GLY A 60 -30.29 -3.99 6.80
C GLY A 60 -29.93 -3.85 5.32
N VAL A 61 -28.80 -3.23 4.98
CA VAL A 61 -28.29 -3.19 3.60
C VAL A 61 -27.85 -4.58 3.16
N ASN A 62 -28.29 -5.00 1.98
CA ASN A 62 -27.87 -6.22 1.30
C ASN A 62 -27.58 -5.86 -0.16
N ASP A 63 -26.34 -5.45 -0.44
CA ASP A 63 -25.92 -4.93 -1.73
C ASP A 63 -24.44 -5.26 -2.00
N THR A 64 -24.01 -5.07 -3.24
CA THR A 64 -22.62 -5.18 -3.67
C THR A 64 -22.08 -3.81 -4.04
N TRP A 65 -21.13 -3.32 -3.25
CA TRP A 65 -20.49 -2.03 -3.49
C TRP A 65 -19.22 -2.19 -4.31
N THR A 66 -19.14 -1.48 -5.44
CA THR A 66 -17.96 -1.44 -6.31
C THR A 66 -17.37 -0.04 -6.42
N SER A 67 -18.00 0.96 -5.80
CA SER A 67 -17.58 2.35 -5.84
C SER A 67 -18.18 3.18 -4.70
N GLN A 68 -17.68 4.41 -4.55
CA GLN A 68 -18.17 5.41 -3.60
C GLN A 68 -19.69 5.61 -3.66
N SER A 69 -20.30 5.51 -4.85
CA SER A 69 -21.73 5.82 -5.02
C SER A 69 -22.65 4.92 -4.19
N TYR A 70 -22.28 3.65 -4.02
CA TYR A 70 -23.04 2.67 -3.24
C TYR A 70 -22.78 2.79 -1.73
N ALA A 71 -21.60 3.26 -1.35
CA ALA A 71 -21.13 3.29 0.03
C ALA A 71 -21.08 4.69 0.65
N LYS A 72 -21.69 5.70 -0.01
CA LYS A 72 -21.53 7.13 0.33
C LYS A 72 -21.85 7.48 1.79
N ASP A 73 -22.76 6.74 2.41
CA ASP A 73 -23.23 6.98 3.77
C ASP A 73 -22.34 6.26 4.81
N TYR A 74 -21.45 5.37 4.36
CA TYR A 74 -20.62 4.49 5.20
C TYR A 74 -19.12 4.73 5.05
N VAL A 75 -18.66 5.28 3.92
CA VAL A 75 -17.25 5.59 3.67
C VAL A 75 -17.07 7.02 3.18
N GLN A 76 -16.05 7.72 3.70
CA GLN A 76 -15.73 9.08 3.27
C GLN A 76 -15.09 9.12 1.88
N LYS A 77 -14.28 8.11 1.55
CA LYS A 77 -13.60 7.99 0.26
C LYS A 77 -13.40 6.51 -0.07
N TRP A 78 -13.77 6.15 -1.30
CA TRP A 78 -13.49 4.83 -1.83
C TRP A 78 -11.99 4.64 -2.03
N PRO A 79 -11.38 3.62 -1.41
CA PRO A 79 -9.95 3.41 -1.49
C PRO A 79 -9.53 2.88 -2.87
N GLU A 80 -8.30 3.20 -3.27
CA GLU A 80 -7.64 2.59 -4.41
C GLU A 80 -6.69 1.50 -3.94
N ILE A 81 -6.57 0.43 -4.72
CA ILE A 81 -5.64 -0.65 -4.43
C ILE A 81 -4.21 -0.16 -4.69
N PRO A 82 -3.31 -0.21 -3.69
CA PRO A 82 -1.91 0.14 -3.88
C PRO A 82 -1.24 -0.74 -4.96
N LYS A 83 -0.42 -0.13 -5.82
CA LYS A 83 0.28 -0.86 -6.89
C LYS A 83 1.41 -1.74 -6.36
N GLY A 84 1.76 -2.76 -7.13
CA GLY A 84 2.89 -3.66 -6.89
C GLY A 84 2.60 -4.75 -5.86
N ILE A 85 1.32 -5.12 -5.67
CA ILE A 85 0.91 -6.20 -4.74
C ILE A 85 0.16 -7.34 -5.43
N GLY A 86 0.08 -7.35 -6.77
CA GLY A 86 -0.57 -8.41 -7.54
C GLY A 86 -2.05 -8.17 -7.86
N HIS A 87 -2.57 -6.99 -7.50
CA HIS A 87 -3.95 -6.54 -7.75
C HIS A 87 -3.98 -5.23 -8.54
N ASP A 88 -2.97 -5.02 -9.39
CA ASP A 88 -2.75 -3.75 -10.07
C ASP A 88 -3.83 -3.53 -11.13
N GLY A 89 -4.59 -2.45 -11.00
CA GLY A 89 -5.70 -2.12 -11.90
C GLY A 89 -7.04 -2.76 -11.52
N GLU A 90 -7.07 -3.56 -10.47
CA GLU A 90 -8.31 -4.04 -9.86
C GLU A 90 -8.94 -2.95 -8.98
N SER A 91 -10.20 -3.14 -8.60
CA SER A 91 -10.92 -2.30 -7.65
C SER A 91 -11.55 -3.16 -6.56
N TYR A 92 -11.77 -2.56 -5.39
CA TYR A 92 -12.46 -3.26 -4.32
C TYR A 92 -13.91 -3.57 -4.70
N GLU A 93 -14.39 -4.70 -4.23
CA GLU A 93 -15.79 -5.10 -4.20
C GLU A 93 -16.14 -5.50 -2.77
N VAL A 94 -17.20 -4.90 -2.21
CA VAL A 94 -17.74 -5.26 -0.91
C VAL A 94 -19.08 -5.93 -1.14
N LYS A 95 -19.23 -7.18 -0.72
CA LYS A 95 -20.50 -7.90 -0.74
C LYS A 95 -21.05 -7.98 0.67
N ILE A 96 -22.26 -7.47 0.86
CA ILE A 96 -23.01 -7.54 2.10
C ILE A 96 -24.21 -8.43 1.81
N ASP A 97 -24.31 -9.57 2.48
CA ASP A 97 -25.42 -10.48 2.28
C ASP A 97 -26.57 -10.25 3.29
N ALA A 98 -27.72 -10.85 3.00
CA ALA A 98 -28.90 -10.78 3.86
C ALA A 98 -28.73 -11.46 5.23
N ASN A 99 -27.66 -12.24 5.42
CA ASN A 99 -27.43 -12.99 6.66
C ASN A 99 -26.50 -12.24 7.63
N GLY A 100 -26.01 -11.06 7.25
CA GLY A 100 -25.14 -10.25 8.09
C GLY A 100 -23.65 -10.38 7.74
N HIS A 101 -23.30 -11.24 6.77
CA HIS A 101 -21.92 -11.52 6.41
C HIS A 101 -21.44 -10.55 5.33
N VAL A 102 -20.26 -9.99 5.62
CA VAL A 102 -19.59 -8.99 4.80
C VAL A 102 -18.30 -9.60 4.28
N SER A 103 -18.06 -9.44 2.99
CA SER A 103 -16.80 -9.85 2.37
C SER A 103 -16.26 -8.75 1.48
N VAL A 104 -14.93 -8.59 1.48
CA VAL A 104 -14.22 -7.62 0.65
C VAL A 104 -13.26 -8.38 -0.26
N SER A 105 -13.31 -8.08 -1.55
CA SER A 105 -12.41 -8.61 -2.57
C SER A 105 -11.69 -7.46 -3.28
N PRO A 106 -10.36 -7.52 -3.52
CA PRO A 106 -9.44 -8.53 -3.02
C PRO A 106 -9.32 -8.49 -1.49
N GLY A 107 -9.22 -9.67 -0.87
CA GLY A 107 -9.11 -9.82 0.59
C GLY A 107 -7.75 -9.39 1.14
N GLN A 108 -7.58 -9.49 2.46
CA GLN A 108 -6.29 -9.20 3.10
C GLN A 108 -5.20 -10.16 2.64
N ILE A 109 -3.98 -9.66 2.50
CA ILE A 109 -2.79 -10.46 2.22
C ILE A 109 -2.13 -10.84 3.56
N PRO A 110 -2.17 -12.12 3.98
CA PRO A 110 -1.65 -12.54 5.29
C PRO A 110 -0.11 -12.44 5.37
N GLY A 111 0.42 -12.15 6.56
CA GLY A 111 1.83 -12.40 6.87
C GLY A 111 2.82 -11.23 6.81
N GLN A 112 2.38 -9.97 6.62
CA GLN A 112 3.29 -8.81 6.63
C GLN A 112 3.01 -7.78 7.75
N ILE A 113 1.95 -7.97 8.55
CA ILE A 113 1.55 -7.09 9.68
C ILE A 113 1.86 -7.68 11.07
N LYS A 114 2.49 -8.86 11.15
CA LYS A 114 2.98 -9.43 12.41
C LYS A 114 4.51 -9.35 12.49
N GLU A 115 5.05 -8.13 12.55
CA GLU A 115 6.29 -7.94 13.32
C GLU A 115 5.83 -7.51 14.71
N SER A 116 5.67 -8.52 15.59
CA SER A 116 5.56 -8.31 17.04
C SER A 116 6.68 -7.36 17.47
N PRO A 117 6.43 -6.32 18.30
CA PRO A 117 7.53 -5.52 18.83
C PRO A 117 8.49 -6.48 19.52
N ALA A 118 9.75 -6.44 19.10
CA ALA A 118 10.83 -7.14 19.77
C ALA A 118 10.88 -6.58 21.21
N SER A 119 10.27 -7.34 22.12
CA SER A 119 10.44 -7.18 23.56
C SER A 119 11.83 -7.68 23.89
N ASN A 120 12.80 -6.79 23.85
CA ASN A 120 14.14 -7.05 24.32
C ASN A 120 14.11 -6.89 25.85
N ASN A 121 14.05 -8.01 26.56
CA ASN A 121 14.46 -8.08 27.98
C ASN A 121 15.61 -9.07 28.08
#